data_AF-A0A8J3WI21-F1
#
_entry.id   AF-A0A8J3WI21-F1
#
_cell.length_a   1.000
_cell.length_b   1.000
_cell.length_c   1.000
_cell.angle_alpha   90.00
_cell.angle_beta   90.00
_cell.angle_gamma   90.00
#
_symmetry.space_group_name_H-M   'P 1'
#
loop_
_entity.id
_entity.type
_entity.pdbx_description
1 polymer ?
#
loop_
_entity_poly.entity_id
_entity_poly.type
_entity_poly.pdbx_seq_one_letter_code
_entity_poly.pdbx_strand_id
1 'polypeptide(L)'
;MAAVADLGSPGAGLEPVGFLRIASGDTGDLRWEHGGWTVEDDSLASLRTRRGLRVHLPEDAVDLTGVLDLAAAGVPMHAPHVPGWVTGADPELAKLLSDGAWLAETPRDTPRCTAALRREEHSVRLRRHGLGRRALTHGALTRAGGSGMPAVSVVMSSMRPHLLEPALAQIARQRGVDVEILLGLHGVPAGHEAVRRAVAGCPLPVTVVEADAATPFGEVLNLAAARAGGDHLAKWDDDDWYGPEHLSDLLLARSYAGADIVGTAAEFFYLEPLNLTVRRTDYSSEVWSDHVAGGTILLDRDRFREAGGFPGLPAGVDAAFLKAAHGAGARVYRAHGLGYVLRRSVSAEHTWRLSLAHFLRVASNQWRGFRPSLILEMS
;
A
#
# COMPACT_ATOMS: atom_id res chain seq x y z
N MET A 1 26.44 2.94 22.86
CA MET A 1 25.32 3.58 22.14
C MET A 1 25.85 4.12 20.83
N ALA A 2 25.22 3.81 19.71
CA ALA A 2 25.60 4.34 18.41
C ALA A 2 24.76 5.59 18.09
N ALA A 3 25.37 6.58 17.43
CA ALA A 3 24.62 7.72 16.90
C ALA A 3 23.81 7.26 15.68
N VAL A 4 22.52 7.60 15.63
CA VAL A 4 21.61 7.30 14.53
C VAL A 4 22.07 7.97 13.23
N ALA A 5 22.89 9.02 13.31
CA ALA A 5 23.50 9.70 12.18
C ALA A 5 24.27 8.76 11.22
N ASP A 6 24.71 7.59 11.69
CA ASP A 6 25.44 6.60 10.87
C ASP A 6 24.54 5.47 10.30
N LEU A 7 23.26 5.42 10.66
CA LEU A 7 22.30 4.39 10.22
C LEU A 7 21.61 4.69 8.88
N GLY A 8 22.00 5.78 8.23
CA GLY A 8 21.40 6.21 6.97
C GLY A 8 21.81 7.62 6.60
N SER A 9 23.10 7.82 6.26
CA SER A 9 23.50 9.02 5.53
C SER A 9 22.57 9.25 4.33
N PRO A 10 22.25 10.51 3.96
CA PRO A 10 21.32 10.83 2.86
C PRO A 10 21.58 10.14 1.51
N GLY A 11 22.79 9.60 1.28
CA GLY A 11 23.17 8.85 0.08
C GLY A 11 23.12 7.32 0.21
N ALA A 12 22.94 6.76 1.40
CA ALA A 12 22.70 5.34 1.60
C ALA A 12 21.21 5.10 1.38
N GLY A 13 20.83 4.62 0.19
CA GLY A 13 19.44 4.33 -0.15
C GLY A 13 18.78 3.52 0.97
N LEU A 14 17.57 3.93 1.38
CA LEU A 14 16.77 3.14 2.31
C LEU A 14 16.68 1.73 1.72
N GLU A 15 17.26 0.74 2.41
CA GLU A 15 17.10 -0.63 1.96
C GLU A 15 15.60 -0.89 1.78
N PRO A 16 15.18 -1.51 0.66
CA PRO A 16 13.76 -1.70 0.35
C PRO A 16 13.02 -2.34 1.53
N VAL A 17 13.74 -3.15 2.31
CA VAL A 17 13.25 -3.79 3.52
C VAL A 17 12.49 -2.83 4.43
N GLY A 18 11.26 -3.25 4.69
CA GLY A 18 10.25 -2.60 5.49
C GLY A 18 10.49 -2.63 6.99
N PHE A 19 9.36 -2.72 7.66
CA PHE A 19 9.22 -3.26 9.00
C PHE A 19 9.33 -4.79 8.97
N LEU A 20 9.76 -5.40 10.08
CA LEU A 20 9.63 -6.84 10.28
C LEU A 20 8.29 -7.14 10.92
N ARG A 21 7.56 -8.17 10.46
CA ARG A 21 6.22 -8.49 10.99
C ARG A 21 6.24 -8.94 12.45
N ILE A 22 7.22 -9.79 12.79
CA ILE A 22 7.37 -10.37 14.13
C ILE A 22 8.57 -9.72 14.78
N ALA A 23 8.35 -9.09 15.93
CA ALA A 23 9.42 -8.64 16.80
C ALA A 23 9.97 -9.81 17.62
N SER A 24 11.29 -9.89 17.73
CA SER A 24 12.01 -10.81 18.62
C SER A 24 12.70 -10.12 19.78
N GLY A 25 12.92 -8.80 19.69
CA GLY A 25 13.53 -7.99 20.74
C GLY A 25 12.53 -7.16 21.54
N ASP A 26 12.95 -6.75 22.74
CA ASP A 26 12.18 -5.85 23.60
C ASP A 26 12.15 -4.40 23.06
N THR A 27 11.39 -3.55 23.73
CA THR A 27 11.35 -2.11 23.39
C THR A 27 12.67 -1.47 23.74
N GLY A 28 13.32 -0.79 22.79
CA GLY A 28 14.54 0.00 23.03
C GLY A 28 14.23 1.46 23.36
N ASP A 29 15.24 2.24 23.72
CA ASP A 29 15.12 3.68 23.99
C ASP A 29 15.93 4.49 22.97
N LEU A 30 15.30 5.52 22.39
CA LEU A 30 15.90 6.50 21.48
C LEU A 30 16.01 7.84 22.22
N ARG A 31 17.23 8.37 22.37
CA ARG A 31 17.52 9.57 23.17
C ARG A 31 18.30 10.61 22.38
N TRP A 32 18.08 11.88 22.66
CA TRP A 32 18.90 12.98 22.14
C TRP A 32 20.08 13.24 23.07
N GLU A 33 21.30 12.99 22.62
CA GLU A 33 22.52 13.11 23.40
C GLU A 33 23.64 13.70 22.55
N HIS A 34 24.45 14.60 23.12
CA HIS A 34 25.62 15.19 22.45
C HIS A 34 25.33 15.80 21.05
N GLY A 35 24.12 16.33 20.85
CA GLY A 35 23.71 16.96 19.59
C GLY A 35 23.22 15.99 18.50
N GLY A 36 22.90 14.73 18.85
CA GLY A 36 22.34 13.76 17.92
C GLY A 36 21.45 12.71 18.58
N TRP A 37 20.70 11.97 17.77
CA TRP A 37 19.90 10.85 18.23
C TRP A 37 20.77 9.61 18.47
N THR A 38 20.52 8.88 19.56
CA THR A 38 21.29 7.71 19.99
C THR A 38 20.37 6.57 20.43
N VAL A 39 20.78 5.34 20.11
CA VAL A 39 20.03 4.12 20.46
C VAL A 39 20.97 2.98 20.85
N GLU A 40 20.46 2.06 21.65
CA GLU A 40 21.13 0.80 22.02
C GLU A 40 21.01 -0.25 20.91
N ASP A 41 21.50 0.02 19.72
CA ASP A 41 21.79 -0.98 18.67
C ASP A 41 22.81 -0.36 17.70
N ASP A 42 23.58 -1.21 17.02
CA ASP A 42 24.62 -0.79 16.07
C ASP A 42 24.17 -0.85 14.60
N SER A 43 22.96 -1.36 14.31
CA SER A 43 22.44 -1.47 12.94
C SER A 43 20.93 -1.28 12.83
N LEU A 44 20.50 -0.81 11.65
CA LEU A 44 19.08 -0.68 11.32
C LEU A 44 18.36 -2.03 11.28
N ALA A 45 19.06 -3.09 10.86
CA ALA A 45 18.52 -4.44 10.86
C ALA A 45 18.15 -4.88 12.29
N SER A 46 19.04 -4.64 13.27
CA SER A 46 18.77 -4.93 14.69
C SER A 46 17.56 -4.14 15.21
N LEU A 47 17.48 -2.84 14.92
CA LEU A 47 16.37 -1.98 15.35
C LEU A 47 15.00 -2.47 14.86
N ARG A 48 14.92 -2.97 13.62
CA ARG A 48 13.67 -3.51 13.05
C ARG A 48 13.16 -4.76 13.77
N THR A 49 14.04 -5.50 14.44
CA THR A 49 13.66 -6.71 15.22
C THR A 49 13.04 -6.38 16.58
N ARG A 50 13.24 -5.17 17.10
CA ARG A 50 12.67 -4.73 18.38
C ARG A 50 11.17 -4.56 18.31
N ARG A 51 10.49 -4.70 19.45
CA ARG A 51 9.06 -4.38 19.56
C ARG A 51 8.78 -2.93 19.12
N GLY A 52 9.69 -2.02 19.43
CA GLY A 52 9.70 -0.64 18.95
C GLY A 52 10.73 0.17 19.72
N LEU A 53 10.81 1.47 19.45
CA LEU A 53 11.62 2.41 20.23
C LEU A 53 10.74 3.36 21.03
N ARG A 54 11.08 3.55 22.30
CA ARG A 54 10.59 4.64 23.13
C ARG A 54 11.44 5.88 22.86
N VAL A 55 10.83 6.90 22.25
CA VAL A 55 11.50 8.16 21.94
C VAL A 55 11.41 9.10 23.14
N HIS A 56 12.56 9.48 23.69
CA HIS A 56 12.68 10.46 24.75
C HIS A 56 12.92 11.83 24.11
N LEU A 57 11.82 12.54 23.83
CA LEU A 57 11.86 13.88 23.26
C LEU A 57 12.28 14.90 24.34
N PRO A 58 13.30 15.73 24.10
CA PRO A 58 13.69 16.79 25.04
C PRO A 58 12.68 17.94 25.04
N GLU A 59 12.64 18.69 26.14
CA GLU A 59 11.78 19.89 26.27
C GLU A 59 12.16 21.00 25.29
N ASP A 60 13.45 21.15 25.02
CA ASP A 60 13.96 22.09 24.02
C ASP A 60 13.88 21.50 22.61
N ALA A 61 13.65 22.36 21.61
CA ALA A 61 13.56 21.95 20.22
C ALA A 61 14.90 21.39 19.70
N VAL A 62 14.82 20.23 19.05
CA VAL A 62 15.96 19.54 18.42
C VAL A 62 15.62 19.11 17.01
N ASP A 63 16.64 18.73 16.23
CA ASP A 63 16.45 18.21 14.89
C ASP A 63 15.73 16.85 14.90
N LEU A 64 14.62 16.74 14.17
CA LEU A 64 13.80 15.53 14.06
C LEU A 64 14.23 14.59 12.93
N THR A 65 15.26 14.95 12.15
CA THR A 65 15.69 14.17 10.97
C THR A 65 15.96 12.70 11.31
N GLY A 66 16.69 12.41 12.39
CA GLY A 66 16.96 11.02 12.81
C GLY A 66 15.69 10.22 13.17
N VAL A 67 14.66 10.89 13.72
CA VAL A 67 13.35 10.26 13.98
C VAL A 67 12.62 9.98 12.67
N LEU A 68 12.57 10.96 11.76
CA LEU A 68 11.94 10.79 10.45
C LEU A 68 12.62 9.70 9.61
N ASP A 69 13.94 9.54 9.75
CA ASP A 69 14.72 8.53 9.05
C ASP A 69 14.44 7.12 9.57
N LEU A 70 14.37 6.94 10.90
CA LEU A 70 13.97 5.67 11.51
C LEU A 70 12.51 5.32 11.17
N ALA A 71 11.63 6.32 11.15
CA ALA A 71 10.26 6.18 10.68
C ALA A 71 10.24 5.66 9.23
N ALA A 72 10.90 6.36 8.31
CA ALA A 72 11.01 5.97 6.90
C ALA A 72 11.63 4.58 6.71
N ALA A 73 12.54 4.19 7.61
CA ALA A 73 13.14 2.88 7.63
C ALA A 73 12.21 1.76 8.16
N GLY A 74 11.00 2.08 8.64
CA GLY A 74 10.04 1.11 9.15
C GLY A 74 10.32 0.65 10.58
N VAL A 75 10.98 1.47 11.39
CA VAL A 75 11.16 1.21 12.82
C VAL A 75 9.95 1.78 13.58
N PRO A 76 9.14 0.94 14.26
CA PRO A 76 8.01 1.43 15.05
C PRO A 76 8.50 2.24 16.25
N MET A 77 7.92 3.41 16.48
CA MET A 77 8.32 4.31 17.56
C MET A 77 7.12 4.89 18.29
N HIS A 78 7.31 5.19 19.57
CA HIS A 78 6.32 5.84 20.43
C HIS A 78 7.02 6.75 21.44
N ALA A 79 6.41 7.89 21.76
CA ALA A 79 6.87 8.81 22.78
C ALA A 79 5.81 8.92 23.90
N PRO A 80 6.15 8.56 25.15
CA PRO A 80 5.23 8.71 26.29
C PRO A 80 4.81 10.16 26.55
N HIS A 81 5.68 11.10 26.17
CA HIS A 81 5.44 12.53 26.23
C HIS A 81 5.89 13.17 24.91
N VAL A 82 5.02 13.99 24.33
CA VAL A 82 5.32 14.76 23.11
C VAL A 82 5.25 16.25 23.45
N PRO A 83 6.41 16.95 23.52
CA PRO A 83 6.45 18.37 23.82
C PRO A 83 5.73 19.23 22.77
N GLY A 84 5.24 20.41 23.19
CA GLY A 84 4.47 21.30 22.32
C GLY A 84 5.21 21.75 21.06
N TRP A 85 6.55 21.84 21.10
CA TRP A 85 7.35 22.21 19.94
C TRP A 85 7.30 21.15 18.82
N VAL A 86 7.19 19.85 19.17
CA VAL A 86 7.05 18.76 18.19
C VAL A 86 5.69 18.86 17.52
N THR A 87 4.63 19.06 18.30
CA THR A 87 3.27 19.27 17.78
C THR A 87 3.20 20.49 16.86
N GLY A 88 3.93 21.57 17.18
CA GLY A 88 4.02 22.76 16.32
C GLY A 88 4.81 22.53 15.03
N ALA A 89 5.89 21.74 15.07
CA ALA A 89 6.75 21.49 13.93
C ALA A 89 6.19 20.41 12.98
N ASP A 90 5.61 19.34 13.52
CA ASP A 90 5.07 18.21 12.77
C ASP A 90 3.90 17.55 13.54
N PRO A 91 2.67 18.08 13.37
CA PRO A 91 1.48 17.60 14.10
C PRO A 91 1.16 16.12 13.85
N GLU A 92 1.41 15.61 12.64
CA GLU A 92 1.10 14.21 12.32
C GLU A 92 2.14 13.28 12.94
N LEU A 93 3.43 13.63 12.90
CA LEU A 93 4.46 12.88 13.65
C LEU A 93 4.15 12.87 15.14
N ALA A 94 3.79 14.02 15.73
CA ALA A 94 3.43 14.14 17.14
C ALA A 94 2.28 13.19 17.50
N LYS A 95 1.20 13.19 16.70
CA LYS A 95 0.07 12.28 16.86
C LYS A 95 0.49 10.81 16.78
N LEU A 96 1.27 10.44 15.76
CA LEU A 96 1.74 9.07 15.59
C LEU A 96 2.64 8.63 16.76
N LEU A 97 3.57 9.46 17.21
CA LEU A 97 4.42 9.13 18.35
C LEU A 97 3.62 9.00 19.65
N SER A 98 2.57 9.79 19.84
CA SER A 98 1.70 9.70 21.02
C SER A 98 0.78 8.48 21.04
N ASP A 99 0.60 7.79 19.91
CA ASP A 99 -0.18 6.55 19.86
C ASP A 99 0.65 5.41 20.47
N GLY A 100 0.41 5.13 21.75
CA GLY A 100 0.97 3.99 22.47
C GLY A 100 0.07 2.76 22.49
N ALA A 101 -1.11 2.79 21.87
CA ALA A 101 -2.11 1.73 22.02
C ALA A 101 -1.63 0.39 21.43
N TRP A 102 -0.80 0.44 20.38
CA TRP A 102 -0.17 -0.73 19.78
C TRP A 102 0.94 -1.34 20.68
N LEU A 103 1.48 -0.56 21.63
CA LEU A 103 2.44 -1.02 22.64
C LEU A 103 1.80 -1.43 23.97
N ALA A 104 0.51 -1.13 24.19
CA ALA A 104 -0.17 -1.49 25.42
C ALA A 104 0.07 -2.96 25.76
N GLU A 105 0.19 -3.27 27.06
CA GLU A 105 0.17 -4.65 27.52
C GLU A 105 -1.14 -5.26 27.04
N THR A 106 -1.04 -6.07 25.99
CA THR A 106 -2.18 -6.83 25.52
C THR A 106 -2.68 -7.64 26.71
N PRO A 107 -3.99 -7.60 27.03
CA PRO A 107 -4.59 -8.54 27.98
C PRO A 107 -4.04 -9.94 27.71
N ARG A 108 -3.81 -10.73 28.75
CA ARG A 108 -3.17 -12.06 28.66
C ARG A 108 -3.76 -12.96 27.57
N ASP A 109 -5.04 -12.71 27.24
CA ASP A 109 -5.84 -13.44 26.26
C ASP A 109 -5.85 -12.83 24.84
N THR A 110 -5.14 -11.73 24.59
CA THR A 110 -5.05 -11.20 23.22
C THR A 110 -4.16 -12.12 22.39
N PRO A 111 -4.66 -12.63 21.24
CA PRO A 111 -3.83 -13.46 20.37
C PRO A 111 -2.58 -12.69 19.92
N ARG A 112 -1.40 -13.31 20.03
CA ARG A 112 -0.11 -12.71 19.63
C ARG A 112 -0.13 -12.12 18.21
N CYS A 113 -0.91 -12.73 17.31
CA CYS A 113 -1.07 -12.25 15.95
C CYS A 113 -1.77 -10.89 15.83
N THR A 114 -2.71 -10.58 16.73
CA THR A 114 -3.35 -9.28 16.76
C THR A 114 -2.36 -8.21 17.22
N ALA A 115 -1.54 -8.51 18.23
CA ALA A 115 -0.49 -7.59 18.69
C ALA A 115 0.56 -7.32 17.59
N ALA A 116 1.01 -8.37 16.90
CA ALA A 116 1.91 -8.24 15.77
C ALA A 116 1.30 -7.35 14.65
N LEU A 117 0.04 -7.60 14.29
CA LEU A 117 -0.66 -6.78 13.29
C LEU A 117 -0.76 -5.31 13.72
N ARG A 118 -1.08 -5.00 14.98
CA ARG A 118 -1.15 -3.61 15.46
C ARG A 118 0.21 -2.90 15.39
N ARG A 119 1.30 -3.61 15.68
CA ARG A 119 2.65 -3.10 15.49
C ARG A 119 2.97 -2.83 14.02
N GLU A 120 2.60 -3.74 13.11
CA GLU A 120 2.78 -3.56 11.67
C GLU A 120 1.99 -2.36 11.14
N GLU A 121 0.74 -2.22 11.54
CA GLU A 121 -0.13 -1.09 11.19
C GLU A 121 0.46 0.25 11.65
N HIS A 122 0.95 0.31 12.88
CA HIS A 122 1.63 1.49 13.40
C HIS A 122 2.89 1.81 12.59
N SER A 123 3.70 0.78 12.31
CA SER A 123 4.91 0.95 11.52
C SER A 123 4.64 1.47 10.12
N VAL A 124 3.57 0.99 9.45
CA VAL A 124 3.17 1.46 8.12
C VAL A 124 2.78 2.92 8.15
N ARG A 125 1.97 3.36 9.13
CA ARG A 125 1.56 4.76 9.27
C ARG A 125 2.76 5.68 9.51
N LEU A 126 3.64 5.29 10.43
CA LEU A 126 4.84 6.05 10.75
C LEU A 126 5.82 6.10 9.58
N ARG A 127 6.01 4.97 8.88
CA ARG A 127 6.85 4.88 7.68
C ARG A 127 6.34 5.73 6.54
N ARG A 128 5.03 5.70 6.29
CA ARG A 128 4.39 6.57 5.29
C ARG A 128 4.70 8.04 5.55
N HIS A 129 4.59 8.47 6.82
CA HIS A 129 4.92 9.84 7.21
C HIS A 129 6.39 10.17 6.96
N GLY A 130 7.32 9.35 7.47
CA GLY A 130 8.76 9.57 7.29
C GLY A 130 9.20 9.60 5.81
N LEU A 131 8.69 8.64 5.02
CA LEU A 131 8.96 8.58 3.58
C LEU A 131 8.35 9.78 2.84
N GLY A 132 7.13 10.20 3.19
CA GLY A 132 6.49 11.38 2.61
C GLY A 132 7.29 12.65 2.87
N ARG A 133 7.77 12.86 4.11
CA ARG A 133 8.64 14.00 4.47
C ARG A 133 9.93 13.98 3.65
N ARG A 134 10.59 12.82 3.54
CA ARG A 134 11.80 12.68 2.70
C ARG A 134 11.51 12.94 1.22
N ALA A 135 10.43 12.40 0.68
CA ALA A 135 10.08 12.55 -0.72
C ALA A 135 9.79 14.01 -1.09
N LEU A 136 9.17 14.78 -0.18
CA LEU A 136 8.99 16.23 -0.36
C LEU A 136 10.33 16.98 -0.40
N THR A 137 11.26 16.64 0.49
CA THR A 137 12.61 17.24 0.51
C THR A 137 13.39 16.96 -0.78
N HIS A 138 13.19 15.78 -1.39
CA HIS A 138 13.92 15.35 -2.60
C HIS A 138 13.14 15.51 -3.91
N GLY A 139 11.92 16.07 -3.87
CA GLY A 139 11.07 16.25 -5.06
C GLY A 139 10.58 14.96 -5.72
N ALA A 140 10.58 13.82 -5.01
CA ALA A 140 10.31 12.50 -5.58
C ALA A 140 8.81 12.14 -5.72
N LEU A 141 7.92 12.88 -5.06
CA LEU A 141 6.46 12.71 -5.11
C LEU A 141 5.74 13.93 -5.72
N THR A 142 6.35 14.57 -6.72
CA THR A 142 5.73 15.67 -7.46
C THR A 142 5.38 15.24 -8.88
N ARG A 143 4.31 15.81 -9.44
CA ARG A 143 3.94 15.66 -10.85
C ARG A 143 5.13 15.93 -11.78
N ALA A 144 5.16 15.28 -12.95
CA ALA A 144 6.16 15.59 -13.98
C ALA A 144 6.17 17.11 -14.27
N GLY A 145 7.33 17.76 -14.06
CA GLY A 145 7.47 19.23 -14.13
C GLY A 145 7.50 19.98 -12.80
N GLY A 146 7.46 19.28 -11.66
CA GLY A 146 7.87 19.81 -10.35
C GLY A 146 6.78 20.54 -9.53
N SER A 147 5.53 20.57 -10.00
CA SER A 147 4.41 21.19 -9.26
C SER A 147 3.14 20.34 -9.33
N GLY A 148 2.56 20.01 -8.17
CA GLY A 148 1.30 19.28 -8.02
C GLY A 148 1.49 17.85 -7.50
N MET A 149 0.39 17.24 -7.04
CA MET A 149 0.37 15.83 -6.65
C MET A 149 0.67 14.93 -7.86
N PRO A 150 1.24 13.73 -7.66
CA PRO A 150 1.41 12.76 -8.74
C PRO A 150 0.08 12.42 -9.39
N ALA A 151 0.02 12.45 -10.72
CA ALA A 151 -1.18 12.13 -11.49
C ALA A 151 -1.24 10.64 -11.79
N VAL A 152 -2.31 9.98 -11.35
CA VAL A 152 -2.54 8.53 -11.51
C VAL A 152 -3.80 8.30 -12.32
N SER A 153 -3.66 7.61 -13.44
CA SER A 153 -4.79 7.09 -14.21
C SER A 153 -5.14 5.69 -13.69
N VAL A 154 -6.29 5.58 -13.02
CA VAL A 154 -6.79 4.30 -12.51
C VAL A 154 -7.54 3.57 -13.63
N VAL A 155 -7.03 2.41 -14.03
CA VAL A 155 -7.61 1.55 -15.06
C VAL A 155 -8.42 0.46 -14.38
N MET A 156 -9.74 0.49 -14.58
CA MET A 156 -10.67 -0.48 -14.04
C MET A 156 -11.53 -1.04 -15.17
N SER A 157 -11.73 -2.35 -15.20
CA SER A 157 -12.67 -2.98 -16.12
C SER A 157 -13.77 -3.68 -15.33
N SER A 158 -15.01 -3.57 -15.78
CA SER A 158 -16.15 -4.20 -15.11
C SER A 158 -17.19 -4.70 -16.11
N MET A 159 -17.71 -5.90 -15.83
CA MET A 159 -18.95 -6.43 -16.41
C MET A 159 -20.09 -6.43 -15.39
N ARG A 160 -19.90 -5.78 -14.23
CA ARG A 160 -20.74 -5.90 -13.02
C ARG A 160 -21.22 -4.51 -12.58
N PRO A 161 -22.28 -3.96 -13.20
CA PRO A 161 -22.72 -2.58 -12.94
C PRO A 161 -23.01 -2.27 -11.47
N HIS A 162 -23.43 -3.27 -10.69
CA HIS A 162 -23.75 -3.12 -9.27
C HIS A 162 -22.51 -2.93 -8.37
N LEU A 163 -21.30 -3.18 -8.87
CA LEU A 163 -20.05 -2.96 -8.15
C LEU A 163 -19.40 -1.60 -8.45
N LEU A 164 -19.88 -0.89 -9.47
CA LEU A 164 -19.25 0.36 -9.90
C LEU A 164 -19.32 1.44 -8.82
N GLU A 165 -20.49 1.66 -8.22
CA GLU A 165 -20.66 2.69 -7.19
C GLU A 165 -19.70 2.50 -5.99
N PRO A 166 -19.62 1.31 -5.34
CA PRO A 166 -18.67 1.12 -4.26
C PRO A 166 -17.21 1.17 -4.73
N ALA A 167 -16.87 0.68 -5.93
CA ALA A 167 -15.50 0.76 -6.45
C ALA A 167 -15.06 2.22 -6.69
N LEU A 168 -15.90 3.01 -7.36
CA LEU A 168 -15.63 4.43 -7.61
C LEU A 168 -15.54 5.24 -6.30
N ALA A 169 -16.33 4.91 -5.28
CA ALA A 169 -16.23 5.53 -3.97
C ALA A 169 -14.88 5.25 -3.28
N GLN A 170 -14.32 4.04 -3.44
CA GLN A 170 -13.00 3.71 -2.91
C GLN A 170 -11.85 4.42 -3.66
N ILE A 171 -12.01 4.67 -4.96
CA ILE A 171 -11.06 5.45 -5.75
C ILE A 171 -11.15 6.95 -5.37
N ALA A 172 -12.37 7.46 -5.19
CA ALA A 172 -12.62 8.86 -4.83
C ALA A 172 -12.04 9.29 -3.48
N ARG A 173 -11.81 8.35 -2.55
CA ARG A 173 -11.21 8.61 -1.25
C ARG A 173 -9.68 8.49 -1.22
N GLN A 174 -9.01 8.26 -2.36
CA GLN A 174 -7.56 8.20 -2.41
C GLN A 174 -6.94 9.56 -2.03
N ARG A 175 -5.89 9.54 -1.22
CA ARG A 175 -5.21 10.73 -0.67
C ARG A 175 -3.79 10.85 -1.23
N GLY A 176 -3.31 12.09 -1.35
CA GLY A 176 -1.93 12.37 -1.76
C GLY A 176 -1.63 12.14 -3.25
N VAL A 177 -2.67 12.01 -4.07
CA VAL A 177 -2.59 11.77 -5.52
C VAL A 177 -3.68 12.57 -6.23
N ASP A 178 -3.40 12.95 -7.48
CA ASP A 178 -4.41 13.44 -8.42
C ASP A 178 -4.89 12.26 -9.28
N VAL A 179 -6.19 12.06 -9.40
CA VAL A 179 -6.76 10.80 -9.93
C VAL A 179 -7.76 11.06 -11.04
N GLU A 180 -7.61 10.34 -12.14
CA GLU A 180 -8.66 10.11 -13.13
C GLU A 180 -9.00 8.62 -13.21
N ILE A 181 -10.22 8.29 -13.62
CA ILE A 181 -10.71 6.92 -13.72
C ILE A 181 -10.98 6.57 -15.19
N LEU A 182 -10.39 5.48 -15.64
CA LEU A 182 -10.55 4.92 -16.97
C LEU A 182 -11.32 3.61 -16.84
N LEU A 183 -12.63 3.68 -17.09
CA LEU A 183 -13.58 2.59 -16.89
C LEU A 183 -13.86 1.85 -18.20
N GLY A 184 -13.32 0.64 -18.34
CA GLY A 184 -13.69 -0.31 -19.38
C GLY A 184 -14.96 -1.07 -19.00
N LEU A 185 -16.06 -0.87 -19.74
CA LEU A 185 -17.28 -1.66 -19.58
C LEU A 185 -17.26 -2.86 -20.50
N HIS A 186 -17.17 -4.06 -19.93
CA HIS A 186 -17.03 -5.31 -20.68
C HIS A 186 -18.40 -5.96 -20.89
N GLY A 187 -18.95 -5.86 -22.11
CA GLY A 187 -20.26 -6.41 -22.46
C GLY A 187 -21.45 -5.67 -21.81
N VAL A 188 -21.22 -4.47 -21.27
CA VAL A 188 -22.23 -3.64 -20.61
C VAL A 188 -22.28 -2.28 -21.30
N PRO A 189 -23.45 -1.78 -21.72
CA PRO A 189 -23.55 -0.45 -22.29
C PRO A 189 -23.44 0.64 -21.21
N ALA A 190 -22.78 1.75 -21.51
CA ALA A 190 -22.71 2.98 -20.72
C ALA A 190 -24.10 3.56 -20.41
N GLY A 191 -25.08 3.29 -21.28
CA GLY A 191 -26.49 3.65 -21.06
C GLY A 191 -27.18 2.87 -19.92
N HIS A 192 -26.58 1.78 -19.41
CA HIS A 192 -27.13 1.00 -18.31
C HIS A 192 -27.34 1.88 -17.06
N GLU A 193 -28.51 1.82 -16.43
CA GLU A 193 -28.91 2.75 -15.38
C GLU A 193 -27.91 2.82 -14.22
N ALA A 194 -27.46 1.65 -13.72
CA ALA A 194 -26.47 1.59 -12.65
C ALA A 194 -25.10 2.17 -13.05
N VAL A 195 -24.71 2.06 -14.32
CA VAL A 195 -23.47 2.66 -14.82
C VAL A 195 -23.60 4.18 -14.80
N ARG A 196 -24.67 4.73 -15.39
CA ARG A 196 -24.89 6.18 -15.41
C ARG A 196 -24.95 6.76 -14.01
N ARG A 197 -25.61 6.07 -13.08
CA ARG A 197 -25.71 6.49 -11.68
C ARG A 197 -24.35 6.53 -11.01
N ALA A 198 -23.56 5.46 -11.14
CA ALA A 198 -22.24 5.38 -10.55
C ALA A 198 -21.28 6.46 -11.11
N VAL A 199 -21.27 6.65 -12.44
CA VAL A 199 -20.45 7.66 -13.11
C VAL A 199 -20.87 9.07 -12.71
N ALA A 200 -22.18 9.38 -12.72
CA ALA A 200 -22.68 10.70 -12.34
C ALA A 200 -22.48 11.03 -10.85
N GLY A 201 -22.45 10.02 -9.98
CA GLY A 201 -22.19 10.18 -8.55
C GLY A 201 -20.70 10.26 -8.19
N CYS A 202 -19.79 10.01 -9.13
CA CYS A 202 -18.36 10.03 -8.87
C CYS A 202 -17.84 11.49 -8.89
N PRO A 203 -17.12 11.95 -7.85
CA PRO A 203 -16.58 13.31 -7.83
C PRO A 203 -15.31 13.46 -8.68
N LEU A 204 -14.73 12.37 -9.18
CA LEU A 204 -13.53 12.35 -10.00
C LEU A 204 -13.86 12.32 -11.50
N PRO A 205 -12.94 12.74 -12.39
CA PRO A 205 -13.09 12.53 -13.83
C PRO A 205 -13.18 11.04 -14.16
N VAL A 206 -14.25 10.64 -14.86
CA VAL A 206 -14.43 9.26 -15.32
C VAL A 206 -14.53 9.23 -16.85
N THR A 207 -13.61 8.54 -17.50
CA THR A 207 -13.66 8.22 -18.93
C THR A 207 -14.17 6.79 -19.10
N VAL A 208 -15.32 6.64 -19.77
CA VAL A 208 -15.92 5.34 -20.06
C VAL A 208 -15.52 4.85 -21.45
N VAL A 209 -15.16 3.57 -21.55
CA VAL A 209 -14.90 2.87 -22.81
C VAL A 209 -15.74 1.60 -22.82
N GLU A 210 -16.61 1.44 -23.81
CA GLU A 210 -17.39 0.21 -24.00
C GLU A 210 -16.57 -0.80 -24.82
N ALA A 211 -16.67 -2.07 -24.45
CA ALA A 211 -16.12 -3.18 -25.20
C ALA A 211 -17.18 -4.29 -25.32
N ASP A 212 -17.15 -5.02 -26.44
CA ASP A 212 -18.05 -6.16 -26.64
C ASP A 212 -17.77 -7.27 -25.63
N ALA A 213 -18.79 -8.08 -25.29
CA ALA A 213 -18.63 -9.21 -24.37
C ALA A 213 -17.64 -10.29 -24.88
N ALA A 214 -17.30 -10.27 -26.17
CA ALA A 214 -16.33 -11.17 -26.78
C ALA A 214 -14.89 -10.62 -26.75
N THR A 215 -14.69 -9.34 -26.40
CA THR A 215 -13.37 -8.72 -26.34
C THR A 215 -12.54 -9.38 -25.23
N PRO A 216 -11.31 -9.85 -25.49
CA PRO A 216 -10.44 -10.39 -24.45
C PRO A 216 -10.25 -9.39 -23.29
N PHE A 217 -10.29 -9.86 -22.04
CA PHE A 217 -10.20 -9.01 -20.86
C PHE A 217 -8.99 -8.06 -20.87
N GLY A 218 -7.81 -8.55 -21.27
CA GLY A 218 -6.62 -7.71 -21.39
C GLY A 218 -6.74 -6.61 -22.43
N GLU A 219 -7.49 -6.83 -23.52
CA GLU A 219 -7.79 -5.79 -24.51
C GLU A 219 -8.73 -4.73 -23.95
N VAL A 220 -9.73 -5.10 -23.12
CA VAL A 220 -10.60 -4.13 -22.45
C VAL A 220 -9.78 -3.20 -21.54
N LEU A 221 -8.84 -3.76 -20.76
CA LEU A 221 -7.93 -2.96 -19.94
C LEU A 221 -7.06 -2.03 -20.79
N ASN A 222 -6.54 -2.50 -21.92
CA ASN A 222 -5.74 -1.68 -22.83
C ASN A 222 -6.55 -0.55 -23.49
N LEU A 223 -7.79 -0.82 -23.90
CA LEU A 223 -8.69 0.18 -24.48
C LEU A 223 -8.96 1.33 -23.49
N ALA A 224 -9.15 1.00 -22.21
CA ALA A 224 -9.25 2.00 -21.15
C ALA A 224 -7.91 2.72 -20.93
N ALA A 225 -6.80 1.98 -20.74
CA ALA A 225 -5.47 2.54 -20.48
C ALA A 225 -4.96 3.48 -21.59
N ALA A 226 -5.40 3.28 -22.84
CA ALA A 226 -5.06 4.16 -23.97
C ALA A 226 -5.57 5.60 -23.79
N ARG A 227 -6.52 5.85 -22.87
CA ARG A 227 -7.06 7.17 -22.55
C ARG A 227 -6.32 7.91 -21.44
N ALA A 228 -5.27 7.32 -20.89
CA ALA A 228 -4.54 7.86 -19.75
C ALA A 228 -3.80 9.17 -20.03
N GLY A 229 -4.14 10.20 -19.26
CA GLY A 229 -3.46 11.49 -19.18
C GLY A 229 -2.45 11.59 -18.03
N GLY A 230 -2.57 10.76 -16.99
CA GLY A 230 -1.67 10.72 -15.83
C GLY A 230 -0.26 10.19 -16.12
N ASP A 231 0.65 10.46 -15.18
CA ASP A 231 2.06 10.02 -15.26
C ASP A 231 2.19 8.52 -14.96
N HIS A 232 1.32 8.00 -14.10
CA HIS A 232 1.29 6.61 -13.67
C HIS A 232 -0.03 5.92 -14.03
N LEU A 233 0.04 4.62 -14.31
CA LEU A 233 -1.11 3.75 -14.46
C LEU A 233 -1.23 2.86 -13.23
N ALA A 234 -2.44 2.76 -12.68
CA ALA A 234 -2.77 1.82 -11.62
C ALA A 234 -3.92 0.93 -12.07
N LYS A 235 -3.74 -0.39 -12.07
CA LYS A 235 -4.85 -1.33 -12.26
C LYS A 235 -5.70 -1.35 -11.00
N TRP A 236 -7.01 -1.53 -11.16
CA TRP A 236 -7.97 -1.62 -10.07
C TRP A 236 -9.04 -2.67 -10.38
N ASP A 237 -9.29 -3.58 -9.43
CA ASP A 237 -10.37 -4.57 -9.52
C ASP A 237 -11.63 -4.04 -8.80
N ASP A 238 -12.80 -4.14 -9.45
CA ASP A 238 -14.07 -3.56 -8.99
C ASP A 238 -14.71 -4.28 -7.79
N ASP A 239 -14.20 -5.47 -7.42
CA ASP A 239 -14.74 -6.31 -6.34
C ASP A 239 -13.86 -6.42 -5.10
N ASP A 240 -12.70 -5.77 -5.07
CA ASP A 240 -11.76 -5.77 -3.95
C ASP A 240 -11.89 -4.51 -3.06
N TRP A 241 -11.20 -4.51 -1.91
CA TRP A 241 -11.11 -3.35 -1.03
C TRP A 241 -9.72 -2.74 -0.98
N TYR A 242 -9.68 -1.40 -1.01
CA TYR A 242 -8.47 -0.60 -1.06
C TYR A 242 -8.52 0.52 -0.02
N GLY A 243 -7.42 0.68 0.73
CA GLY A 243 -7.27 1.74 1.73
C GLY A 243 -7.10 3.11 1.07
N PRO A 244 -7.41 4.21 1.77
CA PRO A 244 -7.36 5.56 1.22
C PRO A 244 -5.96 6.06 0.83
N GLU A 245 -4.88 5.37 1.23
CA GLU A 245 -3.50 5.66 0.81
C GLU A 245 -2.91 4.62 -0.13
N HIS A 246 -3.73 3.73 -0.69
CA HIS A 246 -3.25 2.64 -1.54
C HIS A 246 -2.36 3.15 -2.69
N LEU A 247 -2.83 4.15 -3.44
CA LEU A 247 -2.06 4.70 -4.57
C LEU A 247 -0.80 5.45 -4.10
N SER A 248 -0.89 6.25 -3.02
CA SER A 248 0.28 6.95 -2.48
C SER A 248 1.34 6.01 -1.91
N ASP A 249 0.92 4.88 -1.30
CA ASP A 249 1.85 3.87 -0.79
C ASP A 249 2.59 3.17 -1.94
N LEU A 250 1.90 2.87 -3.05
CA LEU A 250 2.53 2.33 -4.25
C LEU A 250 3.52 3.32 -4.87
N LEU A 251 3.18 4.61 -4.95
CA LEU A 251 4.10 5.64 -5.46
C LEU A 251 5.33 5.81 -4.57
N LEU A 252 5.14 5.77 -3.24
CA LEU A 252 6.25 5.73 -2.30
C LEU A 252 7.14 4.50 -2.54
N ALA A 253 6.54 3.32 -2.68
CA ALA A 253 7.25 2.07 -2.99
C ALA A 253 8.06 2.16 -4.27
N ARG A 254 7.46 2.71 -5.32
CA ARG A 254 8.13 2.94 -6.60
C ARG A 254 9.33 3.86 -6.41
N SER A 255 9.16 4.95 -5.67
CA SER A 255 10.21 5.94 -5.42
C SER A 255 11.39 5.38 -4.61
N TYR A 256 11.16 4.75 -3.46
CA TYR A 256 12.27 4.29 -2.62
C TYR A 256 12.94 3.03 -3.16
N ALA A 257 12.20 2.14 -3.85
CA ALA A 257 12.79 0.94 -4.45
C ALA A 257 13.44 1.24 -5.80
N GLY A 258 13.04 2.32 -6.48
CA GLY A 258 13.38 2.56 -7.88
C GLY A 258 12.83 1.47 -8.81
N ALA A 259 11.68 0.90 -8.47
CA ALA A 259 11.08 -0.22 -9.20
C ALA A 259 10.35 0.27 -10.46
N ASP A 260 10.35 -0.56 -11.52
CA ASP A 260 9.61 -0.27 -12.75
C ASP A 260 8.11 -0.58 -12.57
N ILE A 261 7.82 -1.62 -11.78
CA ILE A 261 6.46 -2.05 -11.43
C ILE A 261 6.41 -2.25 -9.92
N VAL A 262 5.33 -1.76 -9.31
CA VAL A 262 5.02 -2.01 -7.90
C VAL A 262 3.63 -2.60 -7.75
N GLY A 263 3.43 -3.27 -6.63
CA GLY A 263 2.12 -3.72 -6.18
C GLY A 263 2.23 -4.25 -4.76
N THR A 264 1.16 -4.79 -4.21
CA THR A 264 1.16 -5.29 -2.83
C THR A 264 1.17 -6.81 -2.79
N ALA A 265 1.51 -7.35 -1.62
CA ALA A 265 1.15 -8.72 -1.30
C ALA A 265 -0.36 -8.84 -1.09
N ALA A 266 -0.97 -9.90 -1.66
CA ALA A 266 -2.31 -10.32 -1.26
C ALA A 266 -2.22 -11.01 0.11
N GLU A 267 -2.11 -10.22 1.18
CA GLU A 267 -2.04 -10.73 2.55
C GLU A 267 -3.43 -11.03 3.12
N PHE A 268 -4.40 -10.14 2.90
CA PHE A 268 -5.76 -10.29 3.43
C PHE A 268 -6.70 -10.77 2.34
N PHE A 269 -7.54 -11.75 2.69
CA PHE A 269 -8.62 -12.23 1.85
C PHE A 269 -9.92 -12.21 2.64
N TYR A 270 -10.99 -11.74 2.03
CA TYR A 270 -12.33 -11.96 2.53
C TYR A 270 -12.98 -13.12 1.76
N LEU A 271 -13.16 -14.23 2.46
CA LEU A 271 -13.85 -15.42 1.97
C LEU A 271 -15.34 -15.24 2.23
N GLU A 272 -16.01 -14.54 1.33
CA GLU A 272 -17.44 -14.20 1.41
C GLU A 272 -18.34 -15.40 1.72
N PRO A 273 -18.16 -16.59 1.11
CA PRO A 273 -19.06 -17.73 1.34
C PRO A 273 -18.97 -18.27 2.78
N LEU A 274 -17.86 -17.99 3.46
CA LEU A 274 -17.62 -18.40 4.84
C LEU A 274 -17.83 -17.24 5.82
N ASN A 275 -18.14 -16.03 5.32
CA ASN A 275 -18.12 -14.79 6.08
C ASN A 275 -16.86 -14.71 6.96
N LEU A 276 -15.68 -14.88 6.36
CA LEU A 276 -14.42 -15.04 7.07
C LEU A 276 -13.34 -14.17 6.44
N THR A 277 -12.64 -13.38 7.23
CA THR A 277 -11.38 -12.74 6.82
C THR A 277 -10.21 -13.62 7.21
N VAL A 278 -9.32 -13.91 6.27
CA VAL A 278 -8.07 -14.61 6.53
C VAL A 278 -6.90 -13.71 6.19
N ARG A 279 -5.84 -13.82 6.98
CA ARG A 279 -4.53 -13.26 6.67
C ARG A 279 -3.55 -14.39 6.44
N ARG A 280 -2.71 -14.27 5.42
CA ARG A 280 -1.58 -15.15 5.16
C ARG A 280 -0.28 -14.36 5.23
N THR A 281 0.78 -14.98 5.73
CA THR A 281 2.12 -14.37 5.85
C THR A 281 3.20 -15.17 5.12
N ASP A 282 2.80 -16.16 4.34
CA ASP A 282 3.65 -16.95 3.43
C ASP A 282 4.14 -16.12 2.23
N TYR A 283 3.40 -15.08 1.83
CA TYR A 283 3.92 -14.04 0.93
C TYR A 283 4.78 -13.04 1.70
N SER A 284 6.02 -12.86 1.27
CA SER A 284 6.90 -11.80 1.79
C SER A 284 6.46 -10.44 1.26
N SER A 285 6.32 -9.45 2.13
CA SER A 285 6.12 -8.05 1.76
C SER A 285 7.46 -7.32 1.86
N GLU A 286 7.57 -6.18 1.18
CA GLU A 286 8.75 -5.32 1.18
C GLU A 286 9.99 -6.02 0.59
N VAL A 287 9.78 -6.63 -0.58
CA VAL A 287 10.79 -7.44 -1.28
C VAL A 287 10.74 -7.22 -2.79
N TRP A 288 11.90 -7.37 -3.44
CA TRP A 288 11.95 -7.63 -4.87
C TRP A 288 11.25 -8.96 -5.18
N SER A 289 10.42 -8.97 -6.21
CA SER A 289 9.53 -10.08 -6.54
C SER A 289 9.41 -10.20 -8.06
N ASP A 290 8.84 -11.30 -8.55
CA ASP A 290 8.34 -11.45 -9.91
C ASP A 290 6.81 -11.36 -9.97
N HIS A 291 6.16 -11.22 -8.81
CA HIS A 291 4.72 -11.26 -8.66
C HIS A 291 4.19 -10.29 -7.60
N VAL A 292 3.06 -9.65 -7.89
CA VAL A 292 2.24 -8.81 -6.99
C VAL A 292 0.76 -9.13 -7.20
N ALA A 293 -0.10 -8.71 -6.27
CA ALA A 293 -1.55 -8.87 -6.44
C ALA A 293 -2.04 -8.10 -7.67
N GLY A 294 -2.84 -8.75 -8.52
CA GLY A 294 -3.21 -8.23 -9.84
C GLY A 294 -3.92 -6.88 -9.82
N GLY A 295 -4.90 -6.69 -8.93
CA GLY A 295 -5.59 -5.43 -8.71
C GLY A 295 -4.75 -4.30 -8.12
N THR A 296 -3.46 -4.51 -7.90
CA THR A 296 -2.57 -3.54 -7.21
C THR A 296 -1.38 -3.11 -8.05
N ILE A 297 -1.34 -3.49 -9.33
CA ILE A 297 -0.24 -3.16 -10.23
C ILE A 297 -0.22 -1.65 -10.48
N LEU A 298 0.90 -1.00 -10.16
CA LEU A 298 1.19 0.39 -10.55
C LEU A 298 2.55 0.48 -11.25
N LEU A 299 2.61 1.29 -12.29
CA LEU A 299 3.82 1.56 -13.07
C LEU A 299 3.71 2.89 -13.82
N ASP A 300 4.81 3.35 -14.40
CA ASP A 300 4.78 4.52 -15.29
C ASP A 300 3.99 4.24 -16.55
N ARG A 301 3.20 5.22 -16.98
CA ARG A 301 2.40 5.09 -18.20
C ARG A 301 3.25 4.78 -19.43
N ASP A 302 4.43 5.38 -19.54
CA ASP A 302 5.31 5.15 -20.68
C ASP A 302 5.97 3.76 -20.61
N ARG A 303 6.32 3.27 -19.40
CA ARG A 303 6.81 1.89 -19.20
C ARG A 303 5.73 0.85 -19.53
N PHE A 304 4.47 1.12 -19.22
CA PHE A 304 3.35 0.26 -19.65
C PHE A 304 3.24 0.17 -21.18
N ARG A 305 3.39 1.30 -21.88
CA ARG A 305 3.38 1.35 -23.35
C ARG A 305 4.57 0.59 -23.95
N GLU A 306 5.76 0.79 -23.41
CA GLU A 306 6.98 0.07 -23.82
C GLU A 306 6.86 -1.44 -23.60
N ALA A 307 6.17 -1.87 -22.53
CA ALA A 307 5.90 -3.28 -22.27
C ALA A 307 4.85 -3.91 -23.21
N GLY A 308 4.19 -3.12 -24.07
CA GLY A 308 3.15 -3.58 -24.99
C GLY A 308 1.76 -3.74 -24.36
N GLY A 309 1.57 -3.24 -23.15
CA GLY A 309 0.30 -3.32 -22.41
C GLY A 309 -0.05 -4.73 -21.91
N PHE A 310 -1.30 -4.89 -21.46
CA PHE A 310 -1.81 -6.18 -21.01
C PHE A 310 -1.96 -7.16 -22.19
N PRO A 311 -1.52 -8.43 -22.08
CA PRO A 311 -1.75 -9.42 -23.13
C PRO A 311 -3.25 -9.62 -23.40
N GLY A 312 -3.64 -9.74 -24.68
CA GLY A 312 -5.02 -9.97 -25.13
C GLY A 312 -5.54 -11.37 -24.79
N LEU A 313 -5.65 -11.66 -23.49
CA LEU A 313 -6.10 -12.93 -22.94
C LEU A 313 -7.44 -12.74 -22.21
N PRO A 314 -8.30 -13.78 -22.17
CA PRO A 314 -9.56 -13.73 -21.44
C PRO A 314 -9.38 -13.87 -19.91
N ALA A 315 -8.27 -14.46 -19.46
CA ALA A 315 -7.98 -14.71 -18.05
C ALA A 315 -6.47 -14.79 -17.80
N GLY A 316 -6.04 -14.63 -16.55
CA GLY A 316 -4.62 -14.69 -16.18
C GLY A 316 -3.79 -13.52 -16.74
N VAL A 317 -4.45 -12.44 -17.14
CA VAL A 317 -3.86 -11.27 -17.79
C VAL A 317 -2.75 -10.66 -16.94
N ASP A 318 -3.00 -10.44 -15.64
CA ASP A 318 -2.04 -9.82 -14.72
C ASP A 318 -0.75 -10.65 -14.59
N ALA A 319 -0.89 -11.98 -14.44
CA ALA A 319 0.25 -12.88 -14.34
C ALA A 319 1.04 -12.94 -15.65
N ALA A 320 0.36 -12.93 -16.79
CA ALA A 320 1.00 -12.89 -18.10
C ALA A 320 1.75 -11.57 -18.34
N PHE A 321 1.15 -10.44 -17.94
CA PHE A 321 1.77 -9.12 -18.01
C PHE A 321 3.04 -9.05 -17.15
N LEU A 322 2.95 -9.43 -15.87
CA LEU A 322 4.11 -9.43 -14.96
C LEU A 322 5.23 -10.34 -15.46
N LYS A 323 4.88 -11.53 -15.97
CA LYS A 323 5.85 -12.45 -16.57
C LYS A 323 6.54 -11.85 -17.80
N ALA A 324 5.79 -11.21 -18.68
CA ALA A 324 6.34 -10.56 -19.87
C ALA A 324 7.25 -9.38 -19.50
N ALA A 325 6.80 -8.52 -18.59
CA ALA A 325 7.59 -7.39 -18.11
C ALA A 325 8.89 -7.85 -17.43
N HIS A 326 8.83 -8.88 -16.58
CA HIS A 326 10.02 -9.46 -15.96
C HIS A 326 10.97 -10.05 -17.02
N GLY A 327 10.44 -10.74 -18.03
CA GLY A 327 11.22 -11.25 -19.16
C GLY A 327 11.89 -10.14 -19.99
N ALA A 328 11.32 -8.94 -20.01
CA ALA A 328 11.88 -7.74 -20.61
C ALA A 328 12.86 -6.97 -19.68
N GLY A 329 13.13 -7.48 -18.48
CA GLY A 329 14.08 -6.91 -17.53
C GLY A 329 13.48 -5.90 -16.54
N ALA A 330 12.15 -5.73 -16.51
CA ALA A 330 11.51 -4.86 -15.54
C ALA A 330 11.69 -5.39 -14.11
N ARG A 331 12.02 -4.49 -13.18
CA ARG A 331 12.17 -4.81 -11.76
C ARG A 331 10.85 -4.60 -11.04
N VAL A 332 10.30 -5.67 -10.48
CA VAL A 332 9.03 -5.64 -9.77
C VAL A 332 9.27 -5.63 -8.26
N TYR A 333 8.64 -4.70 -7.56
CA TYR A 333 8.74 -4.60 -6.10
C TYR A 333 7.37 -4.80 -5.44
N ARG A 334 7.33 -5.68 -4.43
CA ARG A 334 6.10 -5.99 -3.69
C ARG A 334 6.11 -5.29 -2.34
N ALA A 335 5.28 -4.26 -2.19
CA ALA A 335 5.05 -3.52 -0.96
C ALA A 335 4.11 -4.27 0.02
N HIS A 336 3.88 -3.68 1.19
CA HIS A 336 2.97 -4.23 2.20
C HIS A 336 1.51 -4.39 1.74
N GLY A 337 0.85 -5.45 2.19
CA GLY A 337 -0.54 -5.78 1.83
C GLY A 337 -1.62 -5.25 2.76
N LEU A 338 -1.30 -4.48 3.81
CA LEU A 338 -2.25 -4.14 4.88
C LEU A 338 -3.42 -3.25 4.41
N GLY A 339 -3.22 -2.45 3.36
CA GLY A 339 -4.26 -1.59 2.78
C GLY A 339 -5.09 -2.25 1.68
N TYR A 340 -4.98 -3.56 1.47
CA TYR A 340 -5.67 -4.26 0.38
C TYR A 340 -6.30 -5.57 0.89
N VAL A 341 -7.57 -5.80 0.57
CA VAL A 341 -8.27 -7.05 0.86
C VAL A 341 -8.83 -7.60 -0.43
N LEU A 342 -8.38 -8.81 -0.77
CA LEU A 342 -8.85 -9.52 -1.94
C LEU A 342 -10.17 -10.24 -1.62
N ARG A 343 -11.22 -10.01 -2.41
CA ARG A 343 -12.49 -10.71 -2.28
C ARG A 343 -12.44 -12.07 -2.96
N ARG A 344 -12.91 -13.10 -2.25
CA ARG A 344 -13.19 -14.42 -2.82
C ARG A 344 -14.67 -14.75 -2.64
N SER A 345 -15.41 -14.81 -3.74
CA SER A 345 -16.81 -15.24 -3.75
C SER A 345 -16.97 -16.61 -4.44
N VAL A 346 -18.16 -17.22 -4.35
CA VAL A 346 -18.47 -18.50 -5.03
C VAL A 346 -18.66 -18.33 -6.54
N SER A 347 -18.69 -17.10 -7.07
CA SER A 347 -19.10 -16.89 -8.46
C SER A 347 -18.15 -17.62 -9.42
N ALA A 348 -18.74 -18.23 -10.46
CA ALA A 348 -18.04 -18.88 -11.56
C ALA A 348 -17.16 -17.92 -12.40
N GLU A 349 -17.04 -16.66 -11.95
CA GLU A 349 -16.43 -15.52 -12.63
C GLU A 349 -15.02 -15.22 -12.09
N HIS A 350 -14.59 -15.86 -11.00
CA HIS A 350 -13.23 -15.72 -10.48
C HIS A 350 -12.23 -16.49 -11.34
N THR A 351 -11.27 -15.76 -11.91
CA THR A 351 -10.19 -16.34 -12.73
C THR A 351 -9.23 -17.25 -11.94
N TRP A 352 -9.29 -17.22 -10.60
CA TRP A 352 -8.48 -18.05 -9.70
C TRP A 352 -9.26 -19.26 -9.18
N ARG A 353 -8.86 -20.46 -9.63
CA ARG A 353 -9.54 -21.74 -9.33
C ARG A 353 -9.13 -22.41 -8.01
N LEU A 354 -8.52 -21.68 -7.06
CA LEU A 354 -8.13 -22.25 -5.78
C LEU A 354 -9.35 -22.45 -4.88
N SER A 355 -9.47 -23.63 -4.27
CA SER A 355 -10.57 -23.91 -3.34
C SER A 355 -10.46 -23.06 -2.07
N LEU A 356 -11.59 -22.76 -1.42
CA LEU A 356 -11.59 -22.06 -0.13
C LEU A 356 -10.74 -22.79 0.93
N ALA A 357 -10.70 -24.13 0.88
CA ALA A 357 -9.86 -24.95 1.76
C ALA A 357 -8.36 -24.62 1.63
N HIS A 358 -7.88 -24.25 0.42
CA HIS A 358 -6.51 -23.80 0.24
C HIS A 358 -6.24 -22.55 1.09
N PHE A 359 -7.12 -21.55 1.04
CA PHE A 359 -6.96 -20.30 1.79
C PHE A 359 -7.02 -20.52 3.30
N LEU A 360 -7.88 -21.40 3.78
CA LEU A 360 -7.94 -21.77 5.21
C LEU A 360 -6.65 -22.46 5.68
N ARG A 361 -6.08 -23.35 4.86
CA ARG A 361 -4.88 -24.13 5.21
C ARG A 361 -3.64 -23.27 5.38
N VAL A 362 -3.48 -22.23 4.55
CA VAL A 362 -2.28 -21.37 4.54
C VAL A 362 -2.49 -20.06 5.29
N ALA A 363 -3.67 -19.85 5.87
CA ALA A 363 -3.94 -18.69 6.71
C ALA A 363 -3.09 -18.76 7.98
N SER A 364 -2.33 -17.70 8.25
CA SER A 364 -1.70 -17.49 9.55
C SER A 364 -2.75 -17.06 10.58
N ASN A 365 -3.79 -16.34 10.14
CA ASN A 365 -4.85 -15.82 11.00
C ASN A 365 -6.22 -15.89 10.32
N GLN A 366 -7.27 -16.01 11.14
CA GLN A 366 -8.65 -16.09 10.68
C GLN A 366 -9.55 -15.34 11.66
N TRP A 367 -10.49 -14.55 11.13
CA TRP A 367 -11.48 -13.82 11.91
C TRP A 367 -12.85 -13.93 11.26
N ARG A 368 -13.89 -14.16 12.06
CA ARG A 368 -15.29 -14.13 11.57
C ARG A 368 -15.69 -12.72 11.17
N GLY A 369 -16.43 -12.62 10.07
CA GLY A 369 -16.85 -11.35 9.48
C GLY A 369 -15.77 -10.71 8.61
N PHE A 370 -16.10 -9.54 8.09
CA PHE A 370 -15.14 -8.65 7.46
C PHE A 370 -14.30 -7.95 8.56
N ARG A 371 -13.02 -8.29 8.62
CA ARG A 371 -12.06 -7.92 9.68
C ARG A 371 -10.70 -7.55 9.06
N PRO A 372 -10.66 -6.49 8.25
CA PRO A 372 -9.44 -6.02 7.61
C PRO A 372 -8.46 -5.44 8.64
N SER A 373 -7.25 -5.11 8.16
CA SER A 373 -6.35 -4.24 8.90
C SER A 373 -6.97 -2.84 9.11
N LEU A 374 -6.56 -2.16 10.19
CA LEU A 374 -6.92 -0.77 10.47
C LEU A 374 -6.39 0.23 9.43
N ILE A 375 -5.47 -0.19 8.53
CA ILE A 375 -5.03 0.62 7.39
C ILE A 375 -6.14 0.81 6.34
N LEU A 376 -7.14 -0.09 6.30
CA LEU A 376 -8.21 -0.02 5.29
C LEU A 376 -9.24 1.10 5.56
N GLU A 377 -9.28 1.65 6.78
CA GLU A 377 -10.18 2.73 7.21
C GLU A 377 -11.65 2.50 6.78
N MET A 378 -12.26 1.42 7.29
CA MET A 378 -13.65 1.04 6.98
C MET A 378 -14.63 1.37 8.12
N SER A 379 -14.31 2.38 8.94
CA SER A 379 -15.14 2.86 10.05
C SER A 379 -16.33 3.69 9.60
#